data_AF-A0A9W9NEU8-F1
#
_entry.id   AF-A0A9W9NEU8-F1
#
_cell.length_a   1.000
_cell.length_b   1.000
_cell.length_c   1.000
_cell.angle_alpha   90.00
_cell.angle_beta   90.00
_cell.angle_gamma   90.00
#
_symmetry.space_group_name_H-M   'P 1'
#
loop_
_entity.id
_entity.type
_entity.pdbx_description
1 polymer ?
#
loop_
_entity_poly.entity_id
_entity_poly.type
_entity_poly.pdbx_seq_one_letter_code
_entity_poly.pdbx_strand_id
1 'polypeptide(L)'
;MIFGGHDKEIVLLAAKETAEIAGVINETTGREVQVKLISPDPFMQLKGIKDEGGKPEAFSHNFFTCYEAIARGNAGTVDLLTAEVLGKEPVTSRG
;
A
#
# COMPACT_ATOMS: atom_id res chain seq x y z
N MET A 1 6.14 13.08 -18.79
CA MET A 1 6.61 14.42 -18.37
C MET A 1 5.71 14.85 -17.23
N ILE A 2 6.28 15.39 -16.17
CA ILE A 2 5.52 16.02 -15.08
C ILE A 2 5.16 17.44 -15.56
N PHE A 3 3.91 17.87 -15.36
CA PHE A 3 3.51 19.25 -15.65
C PHE A 3 4.14 20.20 -14.62
N GLY A 4 4.66 21.33 -15.11
CA GLY A 4 5.13 22.41 -14.24
C GLY A 4 3.95 23.19 -13.64
N GLY A 5 4.21 24.07 -12.67
CA GLY A 5 3.17 24.88 -11.99
C GLY A 5 3.22 24.81 -10.48
N HIS A 6 3.95 23.84 -9.92
CA HIS A 6 4.07 23.58 -8.48
C HIS A 6 5.39 24.10 -7.88
N ASP A 7 5.86 25.30 -8.29
CA ASP A 7 7.10 25.86 -7.74
C ASP A 7 6.96 26.16 -6.25
N LYS A 8 7.86 25.60 -5.43
CA LYS A 8 7.88 25.72 -3.96
C LYS A 8 6.62 25.20 -3.26
N GLU A 9 5.90 24.28 -3.89
CA GLU A 9 4.75 23.59 -3.32
C GLU A 9 5.14 22.18 -2.83
N ILE A 10 4.59 21.76 -1.70
CA ILE A 10 4.67 20.36 -1.26
C ILE A 10 3.45 19.64 -1.85
N VAL A 11 3.71 18.76 -2.80
CA VAL A 11 2.66 17.95 -3.46
C VAL A 11 2.68 16.54 -2.90
N LEU A 12 1.52 16.05 -2.47
CA LEU A 12 1.33 14.64 -2.09
C LEU A 12 0.93 13.82 -3.31
N LEU A 13 1.79 12.88 -3.71
CA LEU A 13 1.46 11.91 -4.77
C LEU A 13 0.70 10.73 -4.17
N ALA A 14 -0.62 10.90 -4.01
CA ALA A 14 -1.54 9.86 -3.55
C ALA A 14 -2.39 9.29 -4.68
N ALA A 15 -2.94 8.10 -4.47
CA ALA A 15 -3.93 7.54 -5.38
C ALA A 15 -5.21 8.39 -5.35
N LYS A 16 -6.00 8.37 -6.44
CA LYS A 16 -7.31 9.03 -6.47
C LYS A 16 -8.36 8.31 -5.65
N GLU A 17 -8.15 7.02 -5.39
CA GLU A 17 -9.06 6.14 -4.67
C GLU A 17 -8.27 5.03 -3.95
N THR A 18 -8.86 4.50 -2.89
CA THR A 18 -8.38 3.29 -2.21
C THR A 18 -9.04 2.05 -2.80
N ALA A 19 -8.32 0.94 -2.85
CA ALA A 19 -8.87 -0.34 -3.29
C ALA A 19 -8.78 -1.40 -2.18
N GLU A 20 -9.75 -2.31 -2.17
CA GLU A 20 -9.71 -3.50 -1.33
C GLU A 20 -8.82 -4.56 -2.00
N ILE A 21 -7.63 -4.78 -1.44
CA ILE A 21 -6.57 -5.61 -2.07
C ILE A 21 -7.05 -7.04 -2.35
N ALA A 22 -7.77 -7.67 -1.42
CA ALA A 22 -8.25 -9.05 -1.64
C ALA A 22 -9.31 -9.11 -2.74
N GLY A 23 -10.26 -8.17 -2.77
CA GLY A 23 -11.18 -8.00 -3.89
C GLY A 23 -10.46 -7.89 -5.25
N VAL A 24 -9.45 -7.01 -5.36
CA VAL A 24 -8.66 -6.86 -6.60
C VAL A 24 -7.94 -8.16 -6.98
N ILE A 25 -7.32 -8.85 -6.03
CA ILE A 25 -6.65 -10.14 -6.30
C ILE A 25 -7.66 -11.18 -6.78
N ASN A 26 -8.82 -11.26 -6.14
CA ASN A 26 -9.86 -12.23 -6.50
C ASN A 26 -10.39 -11.98 -7.90
N GLU A 27 -10.72 -10.72 -8.22
CA GLU A 27 -11.17 -10.28 -9.54
C GLU A 27 -10.14 -10.57 -10.63
N THR A 28 -8.87 -10.24 -10.39
CA THR A 28 -7.80 -10.31 -11.41
C THR A 28 -7.21 -11.69 -11.60
N THR A 29 -7.29 -12.57 -10.59
CA THR A 29 -6.67 -13.90 -10.63
C THR A 29 -7.66 -15.07 -10.58
N GLY A 30 -8.94 -14.81 -10.29
CA GLY A 30 -9.96 -15.85 -10.08
C GLY A 30 -9.73 -16.71 -8.84
N ARG A 31 -8.89 -16.25 -7.89
CA ARG A 31 -8.62 -16.94 -6.62
C ARG A 31 -9.61 -16.49 -5.55
N GLU A 32 -9.69 -17.27 -4.47
CA GLU A 32 -10.41 -16.89 -3.25
C GLU A 32 -9.40 -16.52 -2.15
N VAL A 33 -9.05 -15.24 -2.10
CA VAL A 33 -8.17 -14.64 -1.09
C VAL A 33 -9.00 -13.82 -0.12
N GLN A 34 -8.65 -13.91 1.16
CA GLN A 34 -9.28 -13.14 2.24
C GLN A 34 -8.21 -12.46 3.09
N VAL A 35 -8.51 -11.25 3.58
CA VAL A 35 -7.65 -10.56 4.55
C VAL A 35 -8.01 -11.04 5.96
N LYS A 36 -7.01 -11.57 6.67
CA LYS A 36 -7.13 -11.91 8.09
C LYS A 36 -6.27 -10.97 8.92
N LEU A 37 -6.90 -10.23 9.83
CA LEU A 37 -6.20 -9.43 10.82
C LEU A 37 -5.65 -10.36 11.91
N ILE A 38 -4.37 -10.19 12.24
CA ILE A 38 -3.69 -10.97 13.27
C ILE A 38 -2.97 -10.01 14.23
N SER A 39 -2.74 -10.46 15.46
CA SER A 39 -1.95 -9.72 16.45
C SER A 39 -0.46 -9.71 16.08
N PRO A 40 0.36 -8.84 16.72
CA PRO A 40 1.80 -8.75 16.44
C PRO A 40 2.55 -10.07 16.65
N ASP A 41 2.28 -10.81 17.74
CA ASP A 41 3.07 -12.02 18.05
C ASP A 41 2.92 -13.12 16.98
N PRO A 42 1.69 -13.48 16.52
CA PRO A 42 1.53 -14.36 15.36
C PRO A 42 2.18 -13.82 14.09
N PHE A 43 2.15 -12.50 13.86
CA PHE A 43 2.80 -11.91 12.68
C PHE A 43 4.32 -12.13 12.72
N MET A 44 4.97 -11.87 13.85
CA MET A 44 6.42 -12.03 13.99
C MET A 44 6.84 -13.50 13.92
N GLN A 45 6.02 -14.43 14.45
CA GLN A 45 6.28 -15.86 14.27
C GLN A 45 6.21 -16.29 12.80
N LEU A 46 5.22 -15.80 12.04
CA LEU A 46 5.00 -16.19 10.65
C LEU A 46 5.96 -15.49 9.66
N LYS A 47 6.27 -14.22 9.89
CA LYS A 47 7.02 -13.37 8.95
C LYS A 47 8.42 -13.03 9.40
N GLY A 48 8.79 -13.22 10.66
CA GLY A 48 10.16 -13.04 11.14
C GLY A 48 10.87 -14.39 11.28
N ILE A 49 10.46 -15.16 12.29
CA ILE A 49 11.16 -16.39 12.72
C ILE A 49 11.06 -17.50 11.67
N LYS A 50 9.90 -17.63 11.01
CA LYS A 50 9.62 -18.68 10.02
C LYS A 50 9.40 -18.10 8.63
N ASP A 51 10.06 -17.00 8.30
CA ASP A 51 9.87 -16.40 6.98
C ASP A 51 10.34 -17.34 5.87
N GLU A 52 9.39 -17.93 5.14
CA GLU A 52 9.65 -18.77 3.97
C GLU A 52 10.38 -17.98 2.86
N GLY A 53 10.25 -16.65 2.87
CA GLY A 53 10.96 -15.75 1.95
C GLY A 53 12.42 -15.47 2.33
N GLY A 54 12.89 -15.96 3.47
CA GLY A 54 14.28 -15.80 3.93
C GLY A 54 14.69 -14.37 4.28
N LYS A 55 13.73 -13.46 4.52
CA LYS A 55 14.04 -12.07 4.88
C LYS A 55 14.56 -12.00 6.32
N PRO A 56 15.44 -11.03 6.62
CA PRO A 56 15.89 -10.80 7.99
C PRO A 56 14.73 -10.42 8.91
N GLU A 57 14.75 -10.86 10.16
CA GLU A 57 13.70 -10.54 11.15
C GLU A 57 13.46 -9.03 11.30
N ALA A 58 14.53 -8.22 11.23
CA ALA A 58 14.44 -6.76 11.27
C ALA A 58 13.60 -6.17 10.12
N PHE A 59 13.58 -6.82 8.95
CA PHE A 59 12.69 -6.42 7.85
C PHE A 59 11.24 -6.55 8.28
N SER A 60 10.88 -7.65 8.93
CA SER A 60 9.51 -7.95 9.34
C SER A 60 9.03 -7.05 10.47
N HIS A 61 9.91 -6.70 11.41
CA HIS A 61 9.63 -5.65 12.39
C HIS A 61 9.34 -4.31 11.72
N ASN A 62 10.20 -3.85 10.80
CA ASN A 62 9.98 -2.60 10.08
C ASN A 62 8.69 -2.64 9.25
N PHE A 63 8.43 -3.77 8.58
CA PHE A 63 7.24 -3.95 7.78
C PHE A 63 5.96 -3.98 8.62
N PHE A 64 6.03 -4.51 9.84
CA PHE A 64 4.92 -4.45 10.80
C PHE A 64 4.56 -2.99 11.14
N THR A 65 5.55 -2.12 11.34
CA THR A 65 5.27 -0.69 11.63
C THR A 65 4.52 0.02 10.50
N CYS A 66 4.74 -0.39 9.24
CA CYS A 66 3.95 0.09 8.11
C CYS A 66 2.48 -0.32 8.24
N TYR A 67 2.19 -1.57 8.62
CA TYR A 67 0.81 -2.01 8.85
C TYR A 67 0.14 -1.27 10.01
N GLU A 68 0.88 -0.98 11.08
CA GLU A 68 0.34 -0.17 12.18
C GLU A 68 -0.01 1.25 11.72
N ALA A 69 0.85 1.88 10.91
CA ALA A 69 0.58 3.20 10.35
C ALA A 69 -0.65 3.18 9.42
N ILE A 70 -0.76 2.15 8.56
CA ILE A 70 -1.92 1.96 7.67
C ILE A 70 -3.20 1.78 8.50
N ALA A 71 -3.16 0.96 9.55
CA ALA A 71 -4.31 0.72 10.44
C ALA A 71 -4.77 2.00 11.17
N ARG A 72 -3.86 2.96 11.39
CA ARG A 72 -4.16 4.29 11.95
C ARG A 72 -4.68 5.29 10.90
N GLY A 73 -4.81 4.87 9.64
CA GLY A 73 -5.32 5.69 8.54
C GLY A 73 -4.26 6.47 7.78
N ASN A 74 -2.96 6.29 8.06
CA ASN A 74 -1.89 7.08 7.44
C ASN A 74 -1.75 6.87 5.92
N ALA A 75 -2.36 5.80 5.38
CA ALA A 75 -2.41 5.51 3.95
C ALA A 75 -3.79 5.74 3.32
N GLY A 76 -4.74 6.33 4.07
CA GLY A 76 -6.11 6.60 3.60
C GLY A 76 -6.25 7.91 2.84
N THR A 77 -5.21 8.75 2.79
CA THR A 77 -5.25 10.03 2.07
C THR A 77 -5.30 9.79 0.56
N VAL A 78 -6.25 10.43 -0.11
CA VAL A 78 -6.38 10.46 -1.56
C VAL A 78 -6.18 11.89 -2.05
N ASP A 79 -5.62 12.06 -3.25
CA ASP A 79 -5.38 13.38 -3.84
C ASP A 79 -5.56 13.36 -5.36
N LEU A 80 -6.29 14.34 -5.89
CA LEU A 80 -6.51 14.51 -7.33
C LEU A 80 -5.30 15.18 -8.02
N LEU A 81 -4.48 15.89 -7.25
CA LEU A 81 -3.31 16.64 -7.76
C LEU A 81 -2.28 15.72 -8.41
N THR A 82 -2.23 14.45 -8.02
CA THR A 82 -1.36 13.45 -8.65
C THR A 82 -1.60 13.36 -10.17
N ALA A 83 -2.86 13.43 -10.63
CA ALA A 83 -3.17 13.35 -12.06
C ALA A 83 -2.69 14.59 -12.82
N GLU A 84 -2.87 15.77 -12.22
CA GLU A 84 -2.43 17.06 -12.75
C GLU A 84 -0.91 17.11 -12.86
N VAL A 85 -0.20 16.79 -11.78
CA VAL A 85 1.27 16.75 -11.73
C VAL A 85 1.81 15.76 -12.76
N LEU A 86 1.23 14.57 -12.86
CA LEU A 86 1.69 13.56 -13.82
C LEU A 86 1.30 13.88 -15.27
N GLY A 87 0.33 14.77 -15.50
CA GLY A 87 -0.22 15.02 -16.83
C GLY A 87 -1.04 13.86 -17.40
N LYS A 88 -1.43 12.91 -16.55
CA LYS A 88 -2.16 11.70 -16.91
C LYS A 88 -2.82 11.10 -15.68
N GLU A 89 -3.85 10.29 -15.91
CA GLU A 89 -4.45 9.48 -14.86
C GLU A 89 -3.42 8.52 -14.24
N PRO A 90 -3.34 8.43 -12.90
CA PRO A 90 -2.60 7.38 -12.22
C PRO A 90 -3.15 6.00 -12.57
N VAL A 91 -2.28 5.01 -12.68
CA VAL A 91 -2.68 3.62 -12.92
C VAL A 91 -3.43 3.11 -11.69
N THR A 92 -4.61 2.51 -11.92
CA THR A 92 -5.41 1.92 -10.84
C THR A 92 -4.94 0.50 -10.53
N SER A 93 -5.39 -0.05 -9.41
CA SER A 93 -5.11 -1.44 -9.05
C SER A 93 -5.69 -2.47 -10.03
N ARG A 94 -6.57 -2.05 -10.95
CA ARG A 94 -7.25 -2.93 -11.93
C ARG A 94 -6.64 -2.89 -13.34
N GLY A 95 -5.58 -2.09 -13.54
CA GLY A 95 -4.95 -1.90 -14.85
C GLY A 95 -5.60 -0.81 -15.68
#